data_AF-A0A8T2WGR6-F1
#
_entry.id   AF-A0A8T2WGR6-F1
#
_cell.length_a   1.000
_cell.length_b   1.000
_cell.length_c   1.000
_cell.angle_alpha   90.00
_cell.angle_beta   90.00
_cell.angle_gamma   90.00
#
_symmetry.space_group_name_H-M   'P 1'
#
loop_
_entity.id
_entity.type
_entity.pdbx_description
1 polymer ?
#
loop_
_entity_poly.entity_id
_entity_poly.type
_entity_poly.pdbx_seq_one_letter_code
_entity_poly.pdbx_strand_id
1 'polypeptide(L)'
;MASEFFSGWTDQQLRDYLYENGQVVPPMANRNQLIDSCVQIGSAVETQLSNQKYQGNGVAMGIPTTTRAGTPPSGALYNPAAAAAAAASIPHAMPPPGGPRKKALIVGINYFGSPSQLQGCINDARCMHYLLTHRLGFREDAILFMTDDHPDPSRRPTKNNIFSGIQWLMTGLHHGDSLVFHYSGHGSQQRDPLGIEADGLNETLCPVDHRYAGEIVDDDLNRMLVNPLPQGVKLHSIIDACHSGSVLDLPFTATCHHGYLRWESEVMPGVSMNNPYKGTNGGFAVQFGASRDHQTAADTAKLSGGVPTGAATFSFISALERRGLVIGYGDLLVEMYNTLARAGLGASGGGGGGGGFLGGLLLGGGGGFRGQEPVMSANYAFDLNYKMEI
;
A
#
# COMPACT_ATOMS: atom_id res chain seq x y z
N MET A 1 35.49 -13.13 -10.03
CA MET A 1 35.48 -13.51 -8.60
C MET A 1 34.11 -13.27 -7.94
N ALA A 2 33.58 -12.04 -7.84
CA ALA A 2 32.25 -11.82 -7.26
C ALA A 2 31.09 -12.43 -8.06
N SER A 3 31.11 -12.35 -9.40
CA SER A 3 30.10 -12.97 -10.27
C SER A 3 30.08 -14.50 -10.16
N GLU A 4 31.25 -15.14 -10.07
CA GLU A 4 31.37 -16.59 -9.89
C GLU A 4 30.88 -17.03 -8.51
N PHE A 5 31.11 -16.23 -7.47
CA PHE A 5 30.61 -16.52 -6.11
C PHE A 5 29.08 -16.59 -6.06
N PHE A 6 28.38 -15.60 -6.63
CA PHE A 6 26.92 -15.57 -6.67
C PHE A 6 26.32 -16.52 -7.71
N SER A 7 27.09 -16.90 -8.74
CA SER A 7 26.60 -17.87 -9.75
C SER A 7 26.27 -19.26 -9.17
N GLY A 8 26.89 -19.62 -8.04
CA GLY A 8 26.61 -20.87 -7.30
C GLY A 8 25.39 -20.82 -6.38
N TRP A 9 24.74 -19.67 -6.23
CA TRP A 9 23.60 -19.48 -5.32
C TRP A 9 22.28 -19.78 -6.01
N THR A 10 21.28 -20.26 -5.28
CA THR A 10 19.90 -20.39 -5.80
C THR A 10 19.27 -19.01 -6.00
N ASP A 11 18.22 -18.92 -6.82
CA ASP A 11 17.48 -17.66 -7.01
C ASP A 11 16.92 -17.11 -5.68
N GLN A 12 16.54 -18.01 -4.75
CA GLN A 12 16.12 -17.64 -3.40
C GLN A 12 17.26 -17.00 -2.60
N GLN A 13 18.45 -17.61 -2.58
CA GLN A 13 19.61 -17.07 -1.85
C GLN A 13 20.05 -15.71 -2.39
N LEU A 14 19.95 -15.50 -3.70
CA LEU A 14 20.20 -14.20 -4.31
C LEU A 14 19.18 -13.17 -3.84
N ARG A 15 17.89 -13.51 -3.87
CA ARG A 15 16.81 -12.62 -3.42
C ARG A 15 16.89 -12.28 -1.93
N ASP A 16 17.20 -13.27 -1.09
CA ASP A 16 17.37 -13.09 0.35
C ASP A 16 18.53 -12.12 0.64
N TYR A 17 19.66 -12.27 -0.06
CA TYR A 17 20.80 -11.37 0.08
C TYR A 17 20.52 -9.95 -0.41
N LEU A 18 19.82 -9.79 -1.53
CA LEU A 18 19.38 -8.48 -2.01
C LEU A 18 18.44 -7.83 -0.98
N TYR A 19 17.51 -8.61 -0.43
CA TYR A 19 16.54 -8.16 0.58
C TYR A 19 17.22 -7.75 1.89
N GLU A 20 18.13 -8.57 2.42
CA GLU A 20 18.92 -8.28 3.63
C GLU A 20 19.77 -7.01 3.48
N ASN A 21 20.18 -6.69 2.26
CA ASN A 21 20.94 -5.47 1.93
C ASN A 21 20.04 -4.34 1.41
N GLY A 22 18.73 -4.42 1.64
CA GLY A 22 17.77 -3.34 1.40
C GLY A 22 17.51 -3.02 -0.07
N GLN A 23 17.88 -3.91 -1.01
CA GLN A 23 17.60 -3.72 -2.43
C GLN A 23 16.17 -4.14 -2.79
N VAL A 24 15.59 -3.35 -3.70
CA VAL A 24 14.28 -3.66 -4.30
C VAL A 24 14.49 -4.68 -5.40
N VAL A 25 13.86 -5.84 -5.27
CA VAL A 25 13.95 -6.90 -6.28
C VAL A 25 12.65 -6.98 -7.05
N PRO A 26 12.65 -6.71 -8.37
CA PRO A 26 11.46 -6.90 -9.19
C PRO A 26 10.93 -8.34 -9.06
N PRO A 27 9.60 -8.53 -8.97
CA PRO A 27 9.00 -9.86 -8.89
C PRO A 27 9.47 -10.81 -9.98
N MET A 28 9.65 -10.30 -11.21
CA MET A 28 10.07 -11.08 -12.38
C MET A 28 11.57 -10.98 -12.72
N ALA A 29 12.42 -10.49 -11.81
CA ALA A 29 13.86 -10.43 -12.05
C ALA A 29 14.41 -11.81 -12.43
N ASN A 30 15.01 -11.91 -13.63
CA ASN A 30 15.61 -13.14 -14.10
C ASN A 30 16.95 -13.39 -13.38
N ARG A 31 17.45 -14.63 -13.43
CA ARG A 31 18.64 -15.05 -12.67
C ARG A 31 19.86 -14.16 -12.92
N ASN A 32 20.11 -13.73 -14.15
CA ASN A 32 21.25 -12.86 -14.45
C ASN A 32 21.08 -11.47 -13.80
N GLN A 33 19.87 -10.92 -13.81
CA GLN A 33 19.56 -9.66 -13.13
C GLN A 33 19.74 -9.76 -11.61
N LEU A 34 19.37 -10.90 -11.01
CA LEU A 34 19.60 -11.14 -9.59
C LEU A 34 21.10 -11.19 -9.25
N ILE A 35 21.88 -11.93 -10.05
CA ILE A 35 23.34 -12.03 -9.87
C ILE A 35 24.01 -10.66 -10.04
N ASP A 36 23.63 -9.89 -11.07
CA ASP A 36 24.21 -8.57 -11.34
C ASP A 36 23.94 -7.60 -10.18
N SER A 37 22.72 -7.60 -9.65
CA SER A 37 22.37 -6.80 -8.47
C SER A 37 23.17 -7.23 -7.23
N CYS A 38 23.36 -8.54 -7.00
CA CYS A 38 24.17 -9.03 -5.86
C CYS A 38 25.64 -8.61 -5.99
N VAL A 39 26.20 -8.67 -7.21
CA VAL A 39 27.58 -8.24 -7.49
C VAL A 39 27.76 -6.74 -7.24
N GLN A 40 26.77 -5.92 -7.62
CA GLN A 40 26.80 -4.48 -7.36
C GLN A 40 26.83 -4.16 -5.87
N ILE A 41 26.01 -4.85 -5.05
CA ILE A 41 26.05 -4.70 -3.59
C ILE A 41 27.37 -5.15 -3.01
N GLY A 42 27.83 -6.36 -3.36
CA GLY A 42 29.07 -6.93 -2.82
C GLY A 42 30.28 -6.01 -3.07
N SER A 43 30.31 -5.38 -4.25
CA SER A 43 31.36 -4.40 -4.60
C SER A 43 31.24 -3.09 -3.82
N ALA A 44 30.01 -2.63 -3.55
CA ALA A 44 29.75 -1.42 -2.75
C ALA A 44 30.12 -1.62 -1.27
N VAL A 45 29.84 -2.80 -0.70
CA VAL A 45 30.19 -3.17 0.68
C VAL A 45 31.71 -3.28 0.86
N GLU A 46 32.44 -3.86 -0.10
CA GLU A 46 33.92 -3.88 -0.11
C GLU A 46 34.52 -2.47 -0.16
N THR A 47 33.88 -1.57 -0.93
CA THR A 47 34.30 -0.17 -1.05
C THR A 47 34.00 0.61 0.24
N GLN A 48 32.90 0.32 0.93
CA GLN A 48 32.59 0.95 2.22
C GLN A 48 33.50 0.45 3.35
N LEU A 49 33.80 -0.86 3.41
CA LEU A 49 34.71 -1.43 4.41
C LEU A 49 36.16 -0.95 4.24
N SER A 50 36.60 -0.68 3.01
CA SER A 50 37.91 -0.06 2.75
C SER A 50 37.95 1.42 3.14
N ASN A 51 36.85 2.15 2.98
CA ASN A 51 36.72 3.55 3.40
C ASN A 51 36.54 3.70 4.92
N GLN A 52 35.89 2.76 5.60
CA GLN A 52 35.68 2.81 7.06
C GLN A 52 36.97 2.53 7.86
N LYS A 53 37.95 1.83 7.28
CA LYS A 53 39.30 1.69 7.87
C LYS A 53 40.08 3.01 7.91
N TYR A 54 39.64 4.06 7.21
CA TYR A 54 40.30 5.36 7.16
C TYR A 54 39.69 6.44 8.07
N GLN A 55 38.60 6.17 8.79
CA GLN A 55 37.96 7.16 9.67
C GLN A 55 37.61 6.56 11.05
N GLY A 56 38.63 6.35 11.88
CA GLY A 56 38.46 6.05 13.30
C GLY A 56 38.62 7.30 14.17
N ASN A 57 37.56 7.68 14.90
CA ASN A 57 37.47 8.43 16.18
C ASN A 57 36.10 9.15 16.18
N GLY A 58 35.17 9.02 17.13
CA GLY A 58 35.19 8.55 18.50
C GLY A 58 34.43 9.58 19.34
N VAL A 59 33.14 9.37 19.67
CA VAL A 59 32.46 10.11 20.76
C VAL A 59 31.29 9.32 21.35
N ALA A 60 31.14 9.46 22.66
CA ALA A 60 30.38 8.63 23.60
C ALA A 60 28.87 8.94 23.71
N MET A 61 28.15 7.92 24.19
CA MET A 61 26.72 7.89 24.51
C MET A 61 26.35 8.77 25.71
N GLY A 62 25.26 9.54 25.59
CA GLY A 62 24.60 10.25 26.68
C GLY A 62 23.12 9.87 26.78
N ILE A 63 22.70 9.40 27.95
CA ILE A 63 21.33 9.01 28.31
C ILE A 63 20.58 10.24 28.86
N PRO A 64 19.36 10.57 28.41
CA PRO A 64 18.49 11.49 29.15
C PRO A 64 17.41 10.75 29.94
N THR A 65 17.28 11.19 31.19
CA THR A 65 16.37 10.79 32.25
C THR A 65 14.90 11.13 32.00
N THR A 66 14.02 10.28 32.53
CA THR A 66 12.56 10.31 32.53
C THR A 66 11.95 11.46 33.34
N THR A 67 10.92 12.14 32.80
CA THR A 67 9.95 12.94 33.57
C THR A 67 8.52 12.53 33.25
N ARG A 68 7.71 12.35 34.31
CA ARG A 68 6.35 11.79 34.37
C ARG A 68 5.32 12.54 33.51
N ALA A 69 4.48 11.75 32.84
CA ALA A 69 3.24 12.17 32.21
C ALA A 69 2.17 12.58 33.24
N GLY A 70 1.51 13.72 33.00
CA GLY A 70 0.23 14.08 33.60
C GLY A 70 -0.92 13.66 32.67
N THR A 71 -1.98 13.11 33.25
CA THR A 71 -3.22 12.70 32.58
C THR A 71 -4.02 13.91 32.07
N PRO A 72 -4.54 13.91 30.82
CA PRO A 72 -5.53 14.90 30.41
C PRO A 72 -6.96 14.45 30.76
N PRO A 73 -7.89 15.40 31.03
CA PRO A 73 -9.26 15.08 31.41
C PRO A 73 -10.12 14.68 30.19
N SER A 74 -11.10 13.83 30.47
CA SER A 74 -12.13 13.37 29.53
C SER A 74 -13.10 14.51 29.19
N GLY A 75 -13.44 14.69 27.90
CA GLY A 75 -14.61 15.46 27.48
C GLY A 75 -14.40 16.72 26.61
N ALA A 76 -13.42 16.77 25.71
CA ALA A 76 -13.28 17.90 24.78
C ALA A 76 -14.04 17.66 23.46
N LEU A 77 -15.13 18.41 23.27
CA LEU A 77 -15.81 18.57 21.98
C LEU A 77 -14.84 19.16 20.94
N TYR A 78 -14.90 18.63 19.72
CA TYR A 78 -14.10 19.02 18.55
C TYR A 78 -14.09 20.55 18.35
N ASN A 79 -12.91 21.17 18.41
CA ASN A 79 -12.70 22.59 18.14
C ASN A 79 -11.97 22.77 16.79
N PRO A 80 -12.67 23.25 15.73
CA PRO A 80 -12.06 23.42 14.40
C PRO A 80 -10.90 24.42 14.36
N ALA A 81 -10.78 25.32 15.34
CA ALA A 81 -9.66 26.27 15.42
C ALA A 81 -8.34 25.62 15.90
N ALA A 82 -8.41 24.53 16.66
CA ALA A 82 -7.22 23.79 17.10
C ALA A 82 -6.60 22.96 15.95
N ALA A 83 -7.43 22.47 15.03
CA ALA A 83 -6.98 21.81 13.80
C ALA A 83 -6.24 22.77 12.85
N ALA A 84 -6.65 24.05 12.82
CA ALA A 84 -5.95 25.08 12.06
C ALA A 84 -4.62 25.51 12.69
N ALA A 85 -4.49 25.49 14.03
CA ALA A 85 -3.25 25.79 14.73
C ALA A 85 -2.21 24.65 14.64
N ALA A 86 -2.65 23.40 14.49
CA ALA A 86 -1.77 22.25 14.22
C ALA A 86 -1.13 22.29 12.81
N ALA A 87 -1.66 23.11 11.90
CA ALA A 87 -1.08 23.31 10.56
C ALA A 87 0.19 24.19 10.56
N ALA A 88 0.60 24.75 11.71
CA ALA A 88 1.69 25.74 11.79
C ALA A 88 3.09 25.15 12.03
N SER A 89 3.26 23.83 12.11
CA SER A 89 4.58 23.21 12.20
C SER A 89 4.71 22.08 11.18
N ILE A 90 4.75 22.45 9.89
CA ILE A 90 5.24 21.57 8.83
C ILE A 90 6.72 21.27 9.17
N PRO A 91 7.11 20.00 9.43
CA PRO A 91 8.52 19.67 9.57
C PRO A 91 9.26 20.02 8.27
N HIS A 92 10.45 20.61 8.39
CA HIS A 92 11.39 20.83 7.29
C HIS A 92 11.65 19.50 6.54
N ALA A 93 11.63 19.35 5.21
CA ALA A 93 10.99 20.12 4.14
C ALA A 93 10.15 19.13 3.31
N MET A 94 8.82 19.17 3.46
CA MET A 94 7.91 18.53 2.52
C MET A 94 8.19 19.06 1.10
N PRO A 95 8.07 18.25 0.05
CA PRO A 95 8.34 18.75 -1.30
C PRO A 95 7.47 19.98 -1.63
N PRO A 96 8.00 21.00 -2.33
CA PRO A 96 7.30 22.25 -2.54
C PRO A 96 5.96 22.03 -3.27
N PRO A 97 4.85 22.63 -2.80
CA PRO A 97 3.60 22.61 -3.56
C PRO A 97 3.74 23.55 -4.77
N GLY A 98 3.79 23.01 -6.01
CA GLY A 98 3.82 23.84 -7.23
C GLY A 98 4.55 23.26 -8.44
N GLY A 99 4.15 22.06 -8.87
CA GLY A 99 4.69 21.25 -9.98
C GLY A 99 5.11 19.88 -9.46
N PRO A 100 4.76 18.72 -10.08
CA PRO A 100 4.32 18.40 -11.46
C PRO A 100 2.84 17.91 -11.54
N ARG A 101 2.38 17.49 -12.73
CA ARG A 101 1.03 16.90 -12.97
C ARG A 101 0.77 15.56 -12.27
N LYS A 102 1.74 15.04 -11.51
CA LYS A 102 1.71 13.72 -10.88
C LYS A 102 2.30 13.80 -9.48
N LYS A 103 1.57 13.40 -8.43
CA LYS A 103 2.07 13.37 -7.04
C LYS A 103 1.70 12.06 -6.35
N ALA A 104 2.56 11.56 -5.48
CA ALA A 104 2.28 10.32 -4.75
C ALA A 104 2.61 10.40 -3.27
N LEU A 105 1.77 9.81 -2.44
CA LEU A 105 2.06 9.46 -1.05
C LEU A 105 2.15 7.94 -0.97
N ILE A 106 3.28 7.43 -0.49
CA ILE A 106 3.56 6.00 -0.35
C ILE A 106 3.89 5.71 1.11
N VAL A 107 3.13 4.81 1.73
CA VAL A 107 3.26 4.44 3.13
C VAL A 107 3.47 2.94 3.26
N GLY A 108 4.55 2.51 3.93
CA GLY A 108 4.82 1.11 4.24
C GLY A 108 5.18 0.92 5.72
N ILE A 109 4.46 0.05 6.44
CA ILE A 109 4.64 -0.10 7.89
C ILE A 109 4.86 -1.57 8.28
N ASN A 110 6.02 -1.88 8.86
CA ASN A 110 6.33 -3.23 9.35
C ASN A 110 6.09 -3.40 10.87
N TYR A 111 5.88 -2.33 11.63
CA TYR A 111 5.62 -2.37 13.08
C TYR A 111 6.72 -3.08 13.87
N PHE A 112 7.98 -2.74 13.58
CA PHE A 112 9.15 -3.40 14.18
C PHE A 112 9.11 -3.46 15.71
N GLY A 113 9.45 -4.63 16.26
CA GLY A 113 9.48 -4.87 17.70
C GLY A 113 8.11 -5.00 18.36
N SER A 114 7.02 -4.92 17.60
CA SER A 114 5.66 -5.15 18.12
C SER A 114 5.23 -6.61 17.98
N PRO A 115 4.24 -7.09 18.76
CA PRO A 115 3.63 -8.41 18.56
C PRO A 115 2.94 -8.60 17.20
N SER A 116 2.70 -7.50 16.48
CA SER A 116 2.00 -7.47 15.20
C SER A 116 2.98 -7.16 14.05
N GLN A 117 4.28 -7.43 14.22
CA GLN A 117 5.29 -7.12 13.21
C GLN A 117 5.01 -7.83 11.87
N LEU A 118 5.10 -7.08 10.77
CA LEU A 118 5.04 -7.54 9.38
C LEU A 118 6.44 -7.50 8.76
N GLN A 119 6.59 -8.17 7.62
CA GLN A 119 7.88 -8.27 6.92
C GLN A 119 7.84 -7.69 5.49
N GLY A 120 6.66 -7.60 4.85
CA GLY A 120 6.55 -7.25 3.43
C GLY A 120 6.18 -5.81 3.11
N CYS A 121 5.65 -5.05 4.07
CA CYS A 121 4.96 -3.80 3.76
C CYS A 121 5.90 -2.68 3.28
N ILE A 122 7.10 -2.61 3.86
CA ILE A 122 8.14 -1.69 3.37
C ILE A 122 8.62 -2.10 1.97
N ASN A 123 8.71 -3.39 1.68
CA ASN A 123 9.08 -3.86 0.35
C ASN A 123 7.99 -3.51 -0.68
N ASP A 124 6.71 -3.65 -0.34
CA ASP A 124 5.59 -3.22 -1.19
C ASP A 124 5.67 -1.72 -1.52
N ALA A 125 5.90 -0.89 -0.50
CA ALA A 125 6.08 0.55 -0.67
C ALA A 125 7.26 0.85 -1.62
N ARG A 126 8.39 0.16 -1.46
CA ARG A 126 9.56 0.30 -2.34
C ARG A 126 9.27 -0.13 -3.79
N CYS A 127 8.54 -1.23 -3.99
CA CYS A 127 8.10 -1.70 -5.30
C CYS A 127 7.18 -0.68 -5.99
N MET A 128 6.26 -0.08 -5.24
CA MET A 128 5.40 0.99 -5.76
C MET A 128 6.21 2.24 -6.11
N HIS A 129 7.12 2.68 -5.23
CA HIS A 129 8.03 3.79 -5.53
C HIS A 129 8.80 3.55 -6.83
N TYR A 130 9.36 2.36 -7.02
CA TYR A 130 10.06 1.98 -8.24
C TYR A 130 9.15 2.02 -9.48
N LEU A 131 7.93 1.47 -9.39
CA LEU A 131 6.95 1.53 -10.49
C LEU A 131 6.65 2.98 -10.86
N LEU A 132 6.35 3.83 -9.88
CA LEU A 132 5.96 5.22 -10.12
C LEU A 132 7.09 6.00 -10.81
N THR A 133 8.31 5.89 -10.30
CA THR A 133 9.47 6.64 -10.79
C THR A 133 10.00 6.14 -12.13
N HIS A 134 10.20 4.83 -12.27
CA HIS A 134 10.90 4.25 -13.42
C HIS A 134 9.98 3.92 -14.60
N ARG A 135 8.67 3.78 -14.35
CA ARG A 135 7.71 3.34 -15.38
C ARG A 135 6.61 4.35 -15.64
N LEU A 136 6.09 5.01 -14.60
CA LEU A 136 4.96 5.95 -14.72
C LEU A 136 5.39 7.42 -14.74
N GLY A 137 6.69 7.71 -14.66
CA GLY A 137 7.24 9.05 -14.87
C GLY A 137 6.97 10.03 -13.72
N PHE A 138 6.75 9.54 -12.50
CA PHE A 138 6.75 10.38 -11.32
C PHE A 138 8.18 10.85 -11.03
N ARG A 139 8.33 12.12 -10.69
CA ARG A 139 9.61 12.66 -10.24
C ARG A 139 9.81 12.30 -8.78
N GLU A 140 11.07 12.12 -8.36
CA GLU A 140 11.42 11.82 -6.98
C GLU A 140 10.91 12.88 -6.00
N ASP A 141 11.01 14.16 -6.37
CA ASP A 141 10.50 15.29 -5.59
C ASP A 141 8.97 15.41 -5.59
N ALA A 142 8.27 14.60 -6.37
CA ALA A 142 6.82 14.51 -6.38
C ALA A 142 6.29 13.31 -5.60
N ILE A 143 7.15 12.60 -4.86
CA ILE A 143 6.77 11.45 -4.04
C ILE A 143 7.11 11.73 -2.58
N LEU A 144 6.10 11.61 -1.72
CA LEU A 144 6.26 11.55 -0.28
C LEU A 144 6.29 10.10 0.15
N PHE A 145 7.50 9.57 0.36
CA PHE A 145 7.74 8.21 0.82
C PHE A 145 7.86 8.17 2.36
N MET A 146 7.11 7.27 3.01
CA MET A 146 7.06 7.09 4.46
C MET A 146 7.18 5.62 4.86
N THR A 147 8.15 5.30 5.70
CA THR A 147 8.34 3.95 6.25
C THR A 147 8.80 4.00 7.71
N ASP A 148 8.46 2.99 8.51
CA ASP A 148 8.82 2.94 9.93
C ASP A 148 10.29 2.59 10.20
N ASP A 149 11.05 2.20 9.17
CA ASP A 149 12.53 2.16 9.17
C ASP A 149 13.19 3.47 8.71
N HIS A 150 12.41 4.49 8.32
CA HIS A 150 13.00 5.72 7.80
C HIS A 150 13.79 6.48 8.88
N PRO A 151 15.02 6.95 8.57
CA PRO A 151 15.87 7.64 9.56
C PRO A 151 15.33 9.02 9.96
N ASP A 152 14.70 9.75 9.02
CA ASP A 152 14.02 11.01 9.30
C ASP A 152 12.68 10.77 10.04
N PRO A 153 12.50 11.28 11.27
CA PRO A 153 11.25 11.16 12.02
C PRO A 153 10.02 11.76 11.33
N SER A 154 10.19 12.76 10.45
CA SER A 154 9.08 13.36 9.69
C SER A 154 8.51 12.41 8.63
N ARG A 155 9.30 11.40 8.24
CA ARG A 155 8.92 10.36 7.27
C ARG A 155 8.48 9.06 7.93
N ARG A 156 8.46 8.99 9.26
CA ARG A 156 7.88 7.85 9.97
C ARG A 156 6.35 7.92 9.87
N PRO A 157 5.66 6.80 9.58
CA PRO A 157 4.23 6.79 9.31
C PRO A 157 3.40 6.80 10.60
N THR A 158 3.57 7.84 11.41
CA THR A 158 2.69 8.17 12.54
C THR A 158 1.36 8.70 12.02
N LYS A 159 0.30 8.65 12.84
CA LYS A 159 -1.02 9.17 12.46
C LYS A 159 -0.94 10.61 11.95
N ASN A 160 -0.23 11.46 12.69
CA ASN A 160 -0.05 12.87 12.35
C ASN A 160 0.76 13.08 11.06
N ASN A 161 1.82 12.28 10.85
CA ASN A 161 2.62 12.39 9.64
C ASN A 161 1.85 11.91 8.41
N ILE A 162 1.06 10.84 8.52
CA ILE A 162 0.19 10.36 7.43
C ILE A 162 -0.83 11.45 7.07
N PHE A 163 -1.51 12.06 8.06
CA PHE A 163 -2.42 13.18 7.78
C PHE A 163 -1.72 14.38 7.14
N SER A 164 -0.52 14.74 7.60
CA SER A 164 0.29 15.81 7.00
C SER A 164 0.70 15.46 5.56
N GLY A 165 0.98 14.19 5.30
CA GLY A 165 1.27 13.67 3.98
C GLY A 165 0.09 13.76 3.03
N ILE A 166 -1.11 13.42 3.51
CA ILE A 166 -2.36 13.56 2.76
C ILE A 166 -2.62 15.04 2.44
N GLN A 167 -2.45 15.94 3.42
CA GLN A 167 -2.58 17.38 3.19
C GLN A 167 -1.60 17.87 2.11
N TRP A 168 -0.34 17.43 2.17
CA TRP A 168 0.64 17.72 1.13
C TRP A 168 0.20 17.18 -0.23
N LEU A 169 -0.30 15.94 -0.31
CA LEU A 169 -0.77 15.32 -1.54
C LEU A 169 -1.89 16.15 -2.19
N MET A 170 -2.79 16.69 -1.37
CA MET A 170 -3.96 17.47 -1.80
C MET A 170 -3.71 18.97 -1.99
N THR A 171 -2.50 19.46 -1.70
CA THR A 171 -2.18 20.88 -1.84
C THR A 171 -1.86 21.25 -3.29
N GLY A 172 -2.48 22.34 -3.78
CA GLY A 172 -2.15 22.97 -5.06
C GLY A 172 -2.62 22.19 -6.29
N LEU A 173 -3.75 21.48 -6.17
CA LEU A 173 -4.29 20.64 -7.26
C LEU A 173 -4.94 21.47 -8.36
N HIS A 174 -4.72 21.04 -9.60
CA HIS A 174 -5.29 21.62 -10.81
C HIS A 174 -5.83 20.54 -11.75
N HIS A 175 -6.73 20.95 -12.65
CA HIS A 175 -7.28 20.07 -13.68
C HIS A 175 -6.18 19.35 -14.46
N GLY A 176 -6.24 18.01 -14.52
CA GLY A 176 -5.27 17.15 -15.20
C GLY A 176 -4.20 16.57 -14.29
N ASP A 177 -4.20 16.89 -12.99
CA ASP A 177 -3.30 16.25 -12.02
C ASP A 177 -3.71 14.80 -11.75
N SER A 178 -2.70 13.97 -11.50
CA SER A 178 -2.81 12.55 -11.21
C SER A 178 -2.15 12.23 -9.86
N LEU A 179 -2.93 11.69 -8.94
CA LEU A 179 -2.52 11.42 -7.58
C LEU A 179 -2.46 9.93 -7.33
N VAL A 180 -1.41 9.48 -6.63
CA VAL A 180 -1.32 8.12 -6.12
C VAL A 180 -1.27 8.12 -4.60
N PHE A 181 -2.14 7.33 -3.97
CA PHE A 181 -2.03 7.02 -2.54
C PHE A 181 -1.80 5.52 -2.38
N HIS A 182 -0.62 5.13 -1.92
CA HIS A 182 -0.30 3.75 -1.61
C HIS A 182 -0.13 3.56 -0.11
N TYR A 183 -0.74 2.51 0.41
CA TYR A 183 -0.57 2.08 1.79
C TYR A 183 -0.38 0.57 1.83
N SER A 184 0.68 0.10 2.50
CA SER A 184 0.83 -1.30 2.91
C SER A 184 1.12 -1.39 4.41
N GLY A 185 0.32 -2.16 5.13
CA GLY A 185 0.38 -2.26 6.59
C GLY A 185 -0.82 -3.00 7.16
N HIS A 186 -1.06 -2.85 8.46
CA HIS A 186 -2.29 -3.36 9.08
C HIS A 186 -3.49 -2.47 8.74
N GLY A 187 -4.62 -3.14 8.55
CA GLY A 187 -5.96 -2.56 8.61
C GLY A 187 -6.76 -3.27 9.70
N SER A 188 -7.77 -2.58 10.24
CA SER A 188 -8.67 -3.09 11.26
C SER A 188 -10.08 -2.55 11.07
N GLN A 189 -11.02 -3.00 11.88
CA GLN A 189 -12.40 -2.52 11.91
C GLN A 189 -12.73 -1.96 13.29
N GLN A 190 -13.41 -0.82 13.32
CA GLN A 190 -13.97 -0.23 14.52
C GLN A 190 -15.48 -0.14 14.41
N ARG A 191 -16.19 -0.14 15.54
CA ARG A 191 -17.64 0.02 15.52
C ARG A 191 -18.00 1.41 15.00
N ASP A 192 -18.88 1.46 14.00
CA ASP A 192 -19.44 2.70 13.49
C ASP A 192 -20.45 3.28 14.51
N PRO A 193 -20.15 4.41 15.17
CA PRO A 193 -21.07 5.03 16.11
C PRO A 193 -22.20 5.80 15.43
N LEU A 194 -22.06 6.14 14.15
CA LEU A 194 -23.03 6.91 13.35
C LEU A 194 -24.04 6.00 12.66
N GLY A 195 -23.72 4.71 12.48
CA GLY A 195 -24.59 3.73 11.83
C GLY A 195 -24.84 4.04 10.36
N ILE A 196 -23.83 4.61 9.71
CA ILE A 196 -23.74 4.89 8.28
C ILE A 196 -23.36 3.60 7.53
N GLU A 197 -22.45 2.81 8.10
CA GLU A 197 -21.92 1.60 7.46
C GLU A 197 -22.92 0.44 7.44
N ALA A 198 -22.88 -0.31 6.34
CA ALA A 198 -23.82 -1.39 6.06
C ALA A 198 -23.76 -2.54 7.07
N ASP A 199 -22.55 -2.85 7.53
CA ASP A 199 -22.26 -3.86 8.54
C ASP A 199 -22.08 -3.26 9.94
N GLY A 200 -22.17 -1.92 10.06
CA GLY A 200 -21.97 -1.16 11.28
C GLY A 200 -20.51 -1.08 11.75
N LEU A 201 -19.54 -1.27 10.85
CA LEU A 201 -18.11 -1.20 11.14
C LEU A 201 -17.41 -0.22 10.18
N ASN A 202 -16.65 0.72 10.74
CA ASN A 202 -15.72 1.54 9.97
C ASN A 202 -14.42 0.77 9.72
N GLU A 203 -13.93 0.82 8.49
CA GLU A 203 -12.61 0.34 8.14
C GLU A 203 -11.54 1.32 8.59
N THR A 204 -10.38 0.79 8.97
CA THR A 204 -9.30 1.62 9.50
C THR A 204 -7.93 1.19 8.98
N LEU A 205 -7.04 2.17 8.86
CA LEU A 205 -5.61 1.95 8.69
C LEU A 205 -4.91 2.15 10.03
N CYS A 206 -3.91 1.32 10.34
CA CYS A 206 -3.18 1.38 11.60
C CYS A 206 -1.82 2.08 11.42
N PRO A 207 -1.63 3.36 11.79
CA PRO A 207 -0.33 4.00 11.84
C PRO A 207 0.67 3.28 12.76
N VAL A 208 1.97 3.58 12.65
CA VAL A 208 2.99 2.94 13.50
C VAL A 208 2.74 3.19 15.00
N ASP A 209 2.08 4.30 15.35
CA ASP A 209 1.74 4.73 16.70
C ASP A 209 0.26 4.51 17.07
N HIS A 210 -0.48 3.67 16.31
CA HIS A 210 -1.93 3.43 16.50
C HIS A 210 -2.33 3.07 17.94
N ARG A 211 -1.45 2.38 18.68
CA ARG A 211 -1.71 2.01 20.09
C ARG A 211 -1.91 3.20 21.02
N TYR A 212 -1.38 4.37 20.67
CA TYR A 212 -1.46 5.59 21.47
C TYR A 212 -2.21 6.72 20.77
N ALA A 213 -2.05 6.84 19.45
CA ALA A 213 -2.69 7.88 18.63
C ALA A 213 -4.07 7.45 18.05
N GLY A 214 -4.42 6.17 18.20
CA GLY A 214 -5.56 5.56 17.54
C GLY A 214 -5.31 5.27 16.06
N GLU A 215 -6.26 4.58 15.44
CA GLU A 215 -6.23 4.25 14.01
C GLU A 215 -6.80 5.40 13.17
N ILE A 216 -6.60 5.35 11.86
CA ILE A 216 -7.20 6.29 10.90
C ILE A 216 -8.44 5.62 10.31
N VAL A 217 -9.62 6.19 10.56
CA VAL A 217 -10.90 5.69 10.03
C VAL A 217 -11.10 6.12 8.58
N ASP A 218 -11.79 5.28 7.81
CA ASP A 218 -12.29 5.52 6.44
C ASP A 218 -12.95 6.90 6.26
N ASP A 219 -13.82 7.32 7.17
CA ASP A 219 -14.47 8.64 7.17
C ASP A 219 -13.44 9.79 7.08
N ASP A 220 -12.34 9.68 7.84
CA ASP A 220 -11.26 10.67 7.83
C ASP A 220 -10.49 10.64 6.51
N LEU A 221 -10.25 9.45 5.96
CA LEU A 221 -9.59 9.28 4.67
C LEU A 221 -10.45 9.83 3.53
N ASN A 222 -11.74 9.51 3.50
CA ASN A 222 -12.69 10.00 2.51
C ASN A 222 -12.77 11.54 2.56
N ARG A 223 -12.94 12.11 3.76
CA ARG A 223 -12.98 13.55 3.98
C ARG A 223 -11.70 14.27 3.55
N MET A 224 -10.54 13.61 3.60
CA MET A 224 -9.25 14.22 3.27
C MET A 224 -8.78 13.95 1.85
N LEU A 225 -9.08 12.79 1.26
CA LEU A 225 -8.60 12.35 -0.06
C LEU A 225 -9.68 12.40 -1.15
N VAL A 226 -10.93 12.06 -0.81
CA VAL A 226 -12.01 11.87 -1.78
C VAL A 226 -12.86 13.12 -1.92
N ASN A 227 -13.47 13.60 -0.82
CA ASN A 227 -14.35 14.77 -0.85
C ASN A 227 -13.74 16.01 -1.48
N PRO A 228 -12.50 16.43 -1.14
CA PRO A 228 -11.94 17.66 -1.66
C PRO A 228 -11.39 17.52 -3.09
N LEU A 229 -11.40 16.32 -3.70
CA LEU A 229 -10.80 16.06 -5.00
C LEU A 229 -11.49 16.88 -6.11
N PRO A 230 -10.80 17.87 -6.71
CA PRO A 230 -11.44 18.83 -7.61
C PRO A 230 -11.62 18.28 -9.03
N GLN A 231 -12.44 18.97 -9.81
CA GLN A 231 -12.74 18.58 -11.19
C GLN A 231 -11.48 18.37 -12.05
N GLY A 232 -11.45 17.23 -12.73
CA GLY A 232 -10.38 16.86 -13.65
C GLY A 232 -9.11 16.32 -12.98
N VAL A 233 -9.08 16.20 -11.66
CA VAL A 233 -8.02 15.49 -10.94
C VAL A 233 -8.38 14.02 -10.79
N LYS A 234 -7.37 13.15 -10.95
CA LYS A 234 -7.50 11.71 -10.76
C LYS A 234 -6.78 11.29 -9.48
N LEU A 235 -7.38 10.43 -8.68
CA LEU A 235 -6.78 9.76 -7.53
C LEU A 235 -6.85 8.24 -7.76
N HIS A 236 -5.69 7.60 -7.75
CA HIS A 236 -5.53 6.15 -7.77
C HIS A 236 -4.95 5.69 -6.45
N SER A 237 -5.76 4.97 -5.68
CA SER A 237 -5.35 4.43 -4.40
C SER A 237 -5.09 2.94 -4.51
N ILE A 238 -3.99 2.47 -3.94
CA ILE A 238 -3.63 1.05 -3.87
C ILE A 238 -3.42 0.73 -2.40
N ILE A 239 -4.36 -0.02 -1.81
CA ILE A 239 -4.39 -0.30 -0.38
C ILE A 239 -4.14 -1.79 -0.16
N ASP A 240 -3.05 -2.10 0.52
CA ASP A 240 -2.65 -3.43 0.92
C ASP A 240 -2.77 -3.58 2.43
N ALA A 241 -4.00 -3.82 2.85
CA ALA A 241 -4.39 -4.01 4.24
C ALA A 241 -5.55 -5.02 4.31
N CYS A 242 -5.76 -5.61 5.50
CA CYS A 242 -7.00 -6.34 5.76
C CYS A 242 -8.18 -5.39 5.57
N HIS A 243 -9.29 -5.91 5.03
CA HIS A 243 -10.50 -5.12 4.73
C HIS A 243 -10.28 -3.90 3.80
N SER A 244 -9.21 -3.93 2.98
CA SER A 244 -8.82 -2.84 2.06
C SER A 244 -9.83 -2.47 0.97
N GLY A 245 -10.90 -3.25 0.78
CA GLY A 245 -11.90 -3.02 -0.27
C GLY A 245 -12.66 -1.70 -0.12
N SER A 246 -12.96 -1.28 1.10
CA SER A 246 -13.84 -0.14 1.42
C SER A 246 -13.15 1.03 2.14
N VAL A 247 -11.81 0.99 2.33
CA VAL A 247 -11.05 1.99 3.11
C VAL A 247 -11.23 3.46 2.68
N LEU A 248 -11.63 3.74 1.43
CA LEU A 248 -11.90 5.08 0.95
C LEU A 248 -13.39 5.41 0.81
N ASP A 249 -14.28 4.52 1.23
CA ASP A 249 -15.71 4.79 1.28
C ASP A 249 -16.32 5.15 -0.09
N LEU A 250 -15.83 4.49 -1.14
CA LEU A 250 -16.24 4.76 -2.51
C LEU A 250 -17.55 4.00 -2.83
N PRO A 251 -18.59 4.68 -3.35
CA PRO A 251 -19.95 4.14 -3.43
C PRO A 251 -20.18 3.02 -4.45
N PHE A 252 -19.21 2.73 -5.31
CA PHE A 252 -19.31 1.68 -6.31
C PHE A 252 -18.13 0.73 -6.21
N THR A 253 -18.41 -0.55 -6.20
CA THR A 253 -17.40 -1.61 -6.15
C THR A 253 -17.55 -2.53 -7.36
N ALA A 254 -16.45 -2.72 -8.09
CA ALA A 254 -16.33 -3.67 -9.17
C ALA A 254 -15.67 -4.94 -8.65
N THR A 255 -16.36 -6.05 -8.82
CA THR A 255 -15.87 -7.39 -8.50
C THR A 255 -15.69 -8.20 -9.78
N CYS A 256 -14.73 -9.11 -9.76
CA CYS A 256 -14.52 -10.09 -10.81
C CYS A 256 -15.06 -11.45 -10.36
N HIS A 257 -16.26 -11.80 -10.82
CA HIS A 257 -16.86 -13.11 -10.56
C HIS A 257 -16.78 -13.97 -11.81
N HIS A 258 -15.94 -15.02 -11.77
CA HIS A 258 -15.74 -15.96 -12.90
C HIS A 258 -15.35 -15.29 -14.23
N GLY A 259 -14.54 -14.22 -14.17
CA GLY A 259 -14.11 -13.48 -15.37
C GLY A 259 -15.12 -12.46 -15.90
N TYR A 260 -16.27 -12.31 -15.24
CA TYR A 260 -17.24 -11.25 -15.53
C TYR A 260 -17.10 -10.13 -14.51
N LEU A 261 -17.02 -8.91 -15.03
CA LEU A 261 -16.91 -7.70 -14.24
C LEU A 261 -18.28 -7.03 -14.13
N ARG A 262 -18.68 -6.68 -12.92
CA ARG A 262 -19.90 -5.94 -12.66
C ARG A 262 -19.64 -4.89 -11.58
N TRP A 263 -20.21 -3.71 -11.78
CA TRP A 263 -20.36 -2.71 -10.73
C TRP A 263 -21.53 -3.06 -9.82
N GLU A 264 -21.27 -3.03 -8.53
CA GLU A 264 -22.24 -3.09 -7.46
C GLU A 264 -22.26 -1.73 -6.76
N SER A 265 -23.46 -1.25 -6.43
CA SER A 265 -23.64 0.01 -5.70
C SER A 265 -23.75 -0.30 -4.22
N GLU A 266 -22.91 0.33 -3.42
CA GLU A 266 -22.94 0.25 -1.95
C GLU A 266 -23.91 1.26 -1.35
N VAL A 267 -24.51 2.13 -2.19
CA VAL A 267 -25.56 3.07 -1.77
C VAL A 267 -26.81 2.31 -1.33
N MET A 268 -27.04 2.26 -0.02
CA MET A 268 -28.26 1.69 0.56
C MET A 268 -29.52 2.44 0.10
N PRO A 269 -30.51 1.76 -0.50
CA PRO A 269 -31.80 2.38 -0.81
C PRO A 269 -32.55 2.74 0.48
N GLY A 270 -32.77 4.04 0.71
CA GLY A 270 -33.65 4.53 1.80
C GLY A 270 -32.96 5.15 3.01
N VAL A 271 -31.63 5.24 3.04
CA VAL A 271 -30.90 6.02 4.07
C VAL A 271 -30.98 7.50 3.70
N SER A 272 -31.79 8.24 4.46
CA SER A 272 -32.23 9.62 4.17
C SER A 272 -31.47 10.67 4.97
N MET A 273 -31.12 11.78 4.29
CA MET A 273 -30.86 13.16 4.74
C MET A 273 -29.62 13.52 5.59
N ASN A 274 -28.94 12.60 6.27
CA ASN A 274 -27.76 12.94 7.10
C ASN A 274 -26.45 12.20 6.72
N ASN A 275 -26.44 11.45 5.62
CA ASN A 275 -25.22 10.77 5.18
C ASN A 275 -24.18 11.82 4.72
N PRO A 276 -22.98 11.89 5.32
CA PRO A 276 -21.91 12.71 4.78
C PRO A 276 -21.70 12.33 3.31
N TYR A 277 -21.64 13.32 2.43
CA TYR A 277 -21.45 13.09 1.01
C TYR A 277 -20.15 12.33 0.77
N LYS A 278 -20.20 11.04 0.42
CA LYS A 278 -19.02 10.19 0.13
C LYS A 278 -18.45 10.37 -1.29
N GLY A 279 -18.95 11.35 -2.04
CA GLY A 279 -18.49 11.65 -3.39
C GLY A 279 -17.30 12.61 -3.45
N THR A 280 -16.83 12.89 -4.66
CA THR A 280 -15.73 13.83 -4.94
C THR A 280 -16.25 15.22 -5.33
N ASN A 281 -15.44 16.28 -5.17
CA ASN A 281 -15.73 17.62 -5.71
C ASN A 281 -15.46 17.74 -7.23
N GLY A 282 -15.98 16.78 -8.01
CA GLY A 282 -15.85 16.70 -9.47
C GLY A 282 -14.65 15.91 -9.99
N GLY A 283 -13.75 15.46 -9.11
CA GLY A 283 -12.62 14.59 -9.48
C GLY A 283 -13.00 13.15 -9.79
N PHE A 284 -11.99 12.34 -10.09
CA PHE A 284 -12.11 10.90 -10.33
C PHE A 284 -11.29 10.14 -9.30
N ALA A 285 -11.91 9.25 -8.53
CA ALA A 285 -11.24 8.46 -7.51
C ALA A 285 -11.49 6.97 -7.76
N VAL A 286 -10.41 6.19 -7.78
CA VAL A 286 -10.43 4.73 -7.83
C VAL A 286 -9.52 4.16 -6.75
N GLN A 287 -9.98 3.12 -6.08
CA GLN A 287 -9.23 2.32 -5.12
C GLN A 287 -9.06 0.90 -5.66
N PHE A 288 -7.87 0.34 -5.49
CA PHE A 288 -7.59 -1.09 -5.63
C PHE A 288 -7.21 -1.68 -4.28
N GLY A 289 -7.77 -2.83 -3.95
CA GLY A 289 -7.46 -3.60 -2.75
C GLY A 289 -7.48 -5.10 -3.02
N ALA A 290 -7.24 -5.90 -1.98
CA ALA A 290 -7.36 -7.35 -2.04
C ALA A 290 -8.04 -7.85 -0.77
N SER A 291 -9.27 -8.33 -0.91
CA SER A 291 -10.10 -8.70 0.23
C SER A 291 -9.83 -10.15 0.66
N ARG A 292 -9.49 -10.30 1.95
CA ARG A 292 -9.64 -11.51 2.77
C ARG A 292 -9.83 -11.09 4.22
N ASP A 293 -10.65 -11.84 4.95
CA ASP A 293 -10.88 -11.60 6.38
C ASP A 293 -9.61 -11.85 7.21
N HIS A 294 -8.71 -12.73 6.76
CA HIS A 294 -7.45 -13.03 7.45
C HIS A 294 -6.34 -13.38 6.45
N GLN A 295 -5.25 -12.61 6.44
CA GLN A 295 -4.04 -12.92 5.66
C GLN A 295 -2.91 -13.36 6.60
N THR A 296 -2.08 -14.31 6.16
CA THR A 296 -0.81 -14.63 6.84
C THR A 296 0.37 -14.28 5.94
N ALA A 297 1.48 -13.82 6.54
CA ALA A 297 2.71 -13.50 5.81
C ALA A 297 3.28 -14.70 5.01
N ALA A 298 2.95 -15.92 5.42
CA ALA A 298 3.34 -17.15 4.72
C ALA A 298 2.53 -17.39 3.44
N ASP A 299 1.26 -16.98 3.42
CA ASP A 299 0.42 -17.07 2.22
C ASP A 299 0.87 -16.07 1.16
N THR A 300 1.28 -14.87 1.58
CA THR A 300 1.78 -13.84 0.69
C THR A 300 3.21 -14.08 0.18
N ALA A 301 4.08 -14.71 0.96
CA ALA A 301 5.42 -15.08 0.49
C ALA A 301 5.38 -16.01 -0.74
N LYS A 302 4.32 -16.81 -0.92
CA LYS A 302 4.13 -17.64 -2.12
C LYS A 302 3.90 -16.83 -3.40
N LEU A 303 3.45 -15.58 -3.30
CA LEU A 303 3.19 -14.71 -4.46
C LEU A 303 4.47 -14.39 -5.24
N SER A 304 5.54 -14.08 -4.53
CA SER A 304 6.80 -13.55 -5.08
C SER A 304 7.93 -14.58 -5.14
N GLY A 305 7.61 -15.87 -4.92
CA GLY A 305 8.61 -16.92 -4.83
C GLY A 305 9.47 -16.84 -3.57
N GLY A 306 8.88 -16.53 -2.41
CA GLY A 306 9.50 -16.60 -1.09
C GLY A 306 9.61 -15.26 -0.34
N VAL A 307 9.36 -14.12 -1.00
CA VAL A 307 9.49 -12.78 -0.39
C VAL A 307 8.12 -12.29 0.11
N PRO A 308 7.94 -11.99 1.41
CA PRO A 308 6.67 -11.44 1.90
C PRO A 308 6.25 -10.19 1.12
N THR A 309 5.05 -10.17 0.51
CA THR A 309 4.53 -9.05 -0.28
C THR A 309 3.00 -8.97 -0.20
N GLY A 310 2.44 -7.78 -0.10
CA GLY A 310 1.01 -7.60 -0.08
C GLY A 310 0.33 -8.00 -1.42
N ALA A 311 -0.89 -8.52 -1.33
CA ALA A 311 -1.58 -9.12 -2.46
C ALA A 311 -2.08 -8.08 -3.47
N ALA A 312 -2.58 -6.94 -2.97
CA ALA A 312 -3.08 -5.86 -3.83
C ALA A 312 -1.92 -5.25 -4.62
N THR A 313 -0.83 -4.91 -3.93
CA THR A 313 0.37 -4.31 -4.51
C THR A 313 1.01 -5.26 -5.51
N PHE A 314 1.25 -6.52 -5.11
CA PHE A 314 1.87 -7.51 -5.97
C PHE A 314 1.07 -7.76 -7.24
N SER A 315 -0.24 -7.98 -7.12
CA SER A 315 -1.09 -8.28 -8.26
C SER A 315 -1.26 -7.09 -9.19
N PHE A 316 -1.36 -5.87 -8.66
CA PHE A 316 -1.42 -4.63 -9.42
C PHE A 316 -0.13 -4.41 -10.24
N ILE A 317 1.04 -4.44 -9.59
CA ILE A 317 2.33 -4.27 -10.27
C ILE A 317 2.52 -5.36 -11.33
N SER A 318 2.26 -6.62 -10.97
CA SER A 318 2.39 -7.76 -11.89
C SER A 318 1.51 -7.62 -13.13
N ALA A 319 0.28 -7.13 -12.96
CA ALA A 319 -0.64 -6.92 -14.08
C ALA A 319 -0.10 -5.88 -15.06
N LEU A 320 0.43 -4.76 -14.56
CA LEU A 320 1.05 -3.72 -15.39
C LEU A 320 2.33 -4.20 -16.08
N GLU A 321 3.14 -5.01 -15.39
CA GLU A 321 4.35 -5.58 -15.99
C GLU A 321 4.03 -6.54 -17.15
N ARG A 322 2.97 -7.35 -17.02
CA ARG A 322 2.60 -8.35 -18.04
C ARG A 322 1.84 -7.75 -19.22
N ARG A 323 0.92 -6.83 -18.97
CA ARG A 323 -0.01 -6.30 -19.99
C ARG A 323 0.44 -4.94 -20.55
N GLY A 324 1.40 -4.29 -19.89
CA GLY A 324 1.86 -2.95 -20.22
C GLY A 324 1.08 -1.87 -19.45
N LEU A 325 1.59 -0.64 -19.53
CA LEU A 325 1.06 0.51 -18.77
C LEU A 325 -0.25 1.06 -19.35
N VAL A 326 -0.58 0.71 -20.60
CA VAL A 326 -1.82 1.13 -21.28
C VAL A 326 -2.82 -0.03 -21.21
N ILE A 327 -3.53 -0.13 -20.10
CA ILE A 327 -4.46 -1.21 -19.78
C ILE A 327 -5.84 -0.66 -19.45
N GLY A 328 -6.93 -1.37 -19.79
CA GLY A 328 -8.27 -1.00 -19.31
C GLY A 328 -8.44 -1.33 -17.83
N TYR A 329 -9.27 -0.60 -17.08
CA TYR A 329 -9.52 -0.93 -15.66
C TYR A 329 -10.03 -2.37 -15.48
N GLY A 330 -10.88 -2.84 -16.39
CA GLY A 330 -11.39 -4.20 -16.35
C GLY A 330 -10.31 -5.25 -16.66
N ASP A 331 -9.51 -5.02 -17.70
CA ASP A 331 -8.36 -5.89 -18.02
C ASP A 331 -7.37 -5.96 -16.85
N LEU A 332 -7.15 -4.84 -16.17
CA LEU A 332 -6.29 -4.75 -15.00
C LEU A 332 -6.86 -5.59 -13.86
N LEU A 333 -8.14 -5.42 -13.51
CA LEU A 333 -8.76 -6.16 -12.42
C LEU A 333 -8.80 -7.68 -12.70
N VAL A 334 -9.06 -8.08 -13.96
CA VAL A 334 -8.99 -9.48 -14.39
C VAL A 334 -7.57 -10.03 -14.29
N GLU A 335 -6.56 -9.27 -14.71
CA GLU A 335 -5.17 -9.73 -14.63
C GLU A 335 -4.67 -9.79 -13.18
N MET A 336 -5.11 -8.87 -12.32
CA MET A 336 -4.89 -8.97 -10.87
C MET A 336 -5.50 -10.26 -10.32
N TYR A 337 -6.75 -10.58 -10.70
CA TYR A 337 -7.42 -11.81 -10.30
C TYR A 337 -6.65 -13.05 -10.75
N ASN A 338 -6.26 -13.10 -12.03
CA ASN A 338 -5.46 -14.19 -12.59
C ASN A 338 -4.08 -14.31 -11.94
N THR A 339 -3.53 -13.22 -11.43
CA THR A 339 -2.26 -13.23 -10.68
C THR A 339 -2.43 -13.96 -9.35
N LEU A 340 -3.43 -13.57 -8.57
CA LEU A 340 -3.73 -14.18 -7.27
C LEU A 340 -4.15 -15.65 -7.42
N ALA A 341 -4.95 -15.96 -8.46
CA ALA A 341 -5.34 -17.32 -8.78
C ALA A 341 -4.14 -18.23 -9.12
N ARG A 342 -3.21 -17.77 -9.96
CA ARG A 342 -1.99 -18.54 -10.30
C ARG A 342 -1.06 -18.78 -9.12
N ALA A 343 -1.03 -17.86 -8.16
CA ALA A 343 -0.24 -18.01 -6.95
C ALA A 343 -0.89 -18.95 -5.91
N GLY A 344 -2.00 -19.60 -6.24
CA GLY A 344 -2.72 -20.50 -5.33
C GLY A 344 -3.54 -19.77 -4.26
N LEU A 345 -3.75 -18.46 -4.43
CA LEU A 345 -4.53 -17.62 -3.54
C LEU A 345 -5.87 -17.22 -4.15
N GLY A 346 -6.27 -17.67 -5.34
CA GLY A 346 -7.61 -17.42 -5.89
C GLY A 346 -8.61 -18.51 -5.52
N ALA A 347 -9.91 -18.19 -5.53
CA ALA A 347 -10.95 -19.20 -5.33
C ALA A 347 -10.87 -20.25 -6.46
N SER A 348 -10.62 -21.51 -6.11
CA SER A 348 -10.58 -22.61 -7.08
C SER A 348 -12.00 -22.95 -7.55
N GLY A 349 -12.42 -22.41 -8.69
CA GLY A 349 -13.56 -22.93 -9.47
C GLY A 349 -13.09 -24.08 -10.35
N GLY A 350 -13.64 -25.28 -10.15
CA GLY A 350 -13.22 -26.50 -10.84
C GLY A 350 -13.59 -26.54 -12.33
N GLY A 351 -12.74 -27.19 -13.13
CA GLY A 351 -13.06 -27.62 -14.50
C GLY A 351 -11.87 -27.99 -15.38
N GLY A 352 -11.44 -29.27 -15.33
CA GLY A 352 -11.03 -30.03 -16.53
C GLY A 352 -9.58 -29.98 -17.04
N GLY A 353 -8.77 -30.94 -16.59
CA GLY A 353 -7.97 -31.82 -17.46
C GLY A 353 -6.66 -31.32 -18.10
N GLY A 354 -5.52 -31.83 -17.63
CA GLY A 354 -4.32 -31.96 -18.47
C GLY A 354 -2.95 -31.88 -17.80
N GLY A 355 -2.56 -32.91 -17.02
CA GLY A 355 -1.18 -33.41 -16.96
C GLY A 355 -0.13 -32.70 -16.08
N GLY A 356 0.32 -33.38 -15.01
CA GLY A 356 1.74 -33.37 -14.62
C GLY A 356 2.14 -33.06 -13.17
N PHE A 357 1.96 -34.05 -12.28
CA PHE A 357 2.79 -34.36 -11.08
C PHE A 357 3.03 -33.29 -9.99
N LEU A 358 2.10 -33.21 -9.03
CA LEU A 358 2.29 -33.68 -7.63
C LEU A 358 1.01 -33.40 -6.84
N GLY A 359 0.03 -34.29 -6.99
CA GLY A 359 -1.11 -34.38 -6.09
C GLY A 359 -0.83 -35.40 -4.99
N GLY A 360 -1.11 -35.02 -3.74
CA GLY A 360 -1.37 -36.00 -2.68
C GLY A 360 -0.68 -35.71 -1.36
N LEU A 361 -1.25 -34.81 -0.54
CA LEU A 361 -1.53 -35.14 0.85
C LEU A 361 -2.56 -34.16 1.46
N LEU A 362 -3.53 -34.74 2.17
CA LEU A 362 -4.49 -34.11 3.09
C LEU A 362 -5.83 -33.63 2.50
N LEU A 363 -6.63 -34.60 2.06
CA LEU A 363 -8.08 -34.55 2.26
C LEU A 363 -8.39 -34.89 3.73
N GLY A 364 -8.87 -33.91 4.49
CA GLY A 364 -9.39 -34.12 5.84
C GLY A 364 -9.89 -32.81 6.46
N GLY A 365 -11.20 -32.56 6.39
CA GLY A 365 -11.89 -31.47 7.11
C GLY A 365 -12.64 -30.51 6.19
N GLY A 366 -13.97 -30.57 6.20
CA GLY A 366 -14.84 -29.65 5.46
C GLY A 366 -14.73 -28.21 5.97
N GLY A 367 -14.18 -27.33 5.13
CA GLY A 367 -14.19 -25.88 5.24
C GLY A 367 -13.76 -25.33 3.89
N GLY A 368 -14.63 -24.58 3.20
CA GLY A 368 -14.37 -24.11 1.85
C GLY A 368 -13.14 -23.18 1.80
N PHE A 369 -12.07 -23.61 1.13
CA PHE A 369 -10.93 -22.76 0.81
C PHE A 369 -11.35 -21.69 -0.21
N ARG A 370 -11.50 -20.42 0.21
CA ARG A 370 -11.75 -19.27 -0.68
C ARG A 370 -10.53 -18.34 -0.75
N GLY A 371 -10.19 -17.90 -1.95
CA GLY A 371 -9.04 -17.06 -2.29
C GLY A 371 -9.07 -15.63 -1.74
N GLN A 372 -7.98 -14.86 -1.88
CA GLN A 372 -8.03 -13.41 -2.01
C GLN A 372 -8.61 -13.06 -3.36
N GLU A 373 -9.55 -12.11 -3.36
CA GLU A 373 -10.10 -11.56 -4.59
C GLU A 373 -9.73 -10.08 -4.66
N PRO A 374 -9.20 -9.61 -5.80
CA PRO A 374 -8.93 -8.20 -5.97
C PRO A 374 -10.26 -7.47 -6.04
N VAL A 375 -10.30 -6.30 -5.43
CA VAL A 375 -11.47 -5.41 -5.43
C VAL A 375 -11.05 -4.09 -6.01
N MET A 376 -11.93 -3.48 -6.81
CA MET A 376 -11.75 -2.12 -7.29
C MET A 376 -12.98 -1.31 -6.95
N SER A 377 -12.82 -0.18 -6.28
CA SER A 377 -13.94 0.72 -5.95
C SER A 377 -13.74 2.09 -6.59
N ALA A 378 -14.82 2.81 -6.87
CA ALA A 378 -14.79 4.09 -7.57
C ALA A 378 -15.88 5.06 -7.11
N ASN A 379 -15.65 6.36 -7.31
CA ASN A 379 -16.64 7.39 -6.99
C ASN A 379 -17.90 7.37 -7.89
N TYR A 380 -17.81 6.76 -9.08
CA TYR A 380 -18.96 6.45 -9.94
C TYR A 380 -18.69 5.20 -10.77
N ALA A 381 -19.75 4.47 -11.18
CA ALA A 381 -19.61 3.38 -12.14
C ALA A 381 -19.29 3.90 -13.54
N PHE A 382 -18.31 3.28 -14.23
CA PHE A 382 -17.85 3.68 -15.56
C PHE A 382 -17.56 2.48 -16.46
N ASP A 383 -17.35 2.72 -17.76
CA ASP A 383 -16.95 1.67 -18.72
C ASP A 383 -15.55 1.15 -18.38
N LEU A 384 -15.46 -0.11 -17.96
CA LEU A 384 -14.22 -0.76 -17.54
C LEU A 384 -13.19 -0.90 -18.69
N ASN A 385 -13.57 -0.65 -19.94
CA ASN A 385 -12.64 -0.58 -21.06
C ASN A 385 -11.84 0.73 -21.12
N TYR A 386 -12.24 1.75 -20.34
CA TYR A 386 -11.47 2.98 -20.21
C TYR A 386 -10.05 2.66 -19.76
N LYS A 387 -9.09 3.29 -20.44
CA LYS A 387 -7.67 3.08 -20.15
C LYS A 387 -7.33 3.73 -18.83
N MET A 388 -6.63 2.98 -17.99
CA MET A 388 -6.03 3.50 -16.79
C MET A 388 -4.89 4.45 -17.18
N GLU A 389 -4.97 5.66 -16.66
CA GLU A 389 -3.99 6.72 -16.87
C GLU A 389 -3.61 7.26 -15.50
N ILE A 390 -2.45 6.81 -15.00
CA ILE A 390 -1.78 7.31 -13.79
C ILE A 390 -0.65 8.23 -14.22
#